data_AF-A0A0Q7CQP7-F1
#
_entry.id   AF-A0A0Q7CQP7-F1
#
_cell.length_a   1.000
_cell.length_b   1.000
_cell.length_c   1.000
_cell.angle_alpha   90.00
_cell.angle_beta   90.00
_cell.angle_gamma   90.00
#
_symmetry.space_group_name_H-M   'P 1'
#
loop_
_entity.id
_entity.type
_entity.pdbx_description
1 polymer ?
#
loop_
_entity_poly.entity_id
_entity_poly.type
_entity_poly.pdbx_seq_one_letter_code
_entity_poly.pdbx_strand_id
1 'polypeptide(L)'
;MRVEYKISEDKGGWLVERGATAPLRFDNLEAAVRVADHLAQSAAMNGDTGVVRVAGEPARSTFRPGAAHASRTRFDPERDGRERAERLAPMRI
;
A
#
# COMPACT_ATOMS: atom_id res chain seq x y z
N MET A 1 -9.41 -3.64 -12.86
CA MET A 1 -8.13 -3.29 -13.52
C MET A 1 -6.99 -3.39 -12.50
N ARG A 2 -5.71 -3.49 -12.92
CA ARG A 2 -4.56 -3.41 -12.00
C ARG A 2 -4.03 -1.98 -12.00
N VAL A 3 -3.95 -1.36 -10.83
CA VAL A 3 -3.49 0.02 -10.63
C VAL A 3 -2.25 0.00 -9.74
N GLU A 4 -1.22 0.76 -10.10
CA GLU A 4 -0.05 0.97 -9.26
C GLU A 4 0.06 2.46 -8.93
N TYR A 5 0.19 2.77 -7.64
CA TYR A 5 0.50 4.10 -7.15
C TYR A 5 1.95 4.11 -6.68
N LYS A 6 2.81 4.84 -7.39
CA LYS A 6 4.23 4.96 -7.07
C LYS A 6 4.49 6.34 -6.50
N ILE A 7 5.12 6.39 -5.33
CA ILE A 7 5.47 7.62 -4.62
C ILE A 7 6.97 7.84 -4.78
N SER A 8 7.39 8.90 -5.45
CA SER A 8 8.79 9.19 -5.78
C SER A 8 9.19 10.57 -5.24
N GLU A 9 10.41 10.77 -4.76
CA GLU A 9 10.91 12.10 -4.40
C GLU A 9 11.38 12.86 -5.67
N ASP A 10 11.01 14.13 -5.81
CA ASP A 10 11.46 15.02 -6.89
C ASP A 10 11.74 16.44 -6.37
N LYS A 11 13.00 16.88 -6.49
CA LYS A 11 13.44 18.27 -6.25
C LYS A 11 12.88 18.86 -4.94
N GLY A 12 12.96 18.11 -3.85
CA GLY A 12 12.49 18.54 -2.52
C GLY A 12 10.98 18.41 -2.29
N GLY A 13 10.24 17.75 -3.20
CA GLY A 13 8.84 17.38 -3.03
C GLY A 13 8.62 15.88 -3.31
N TRP A 14 7.39 15.44 -3.16
CA TRP A 14 6.97 14.05 -3.33
C TRP A 14 5.93 13.96 -4.44
N LEU A 15 6.12 13.04 -5.37
CA LEU A 15 5.25 12.80 -6.52
C LEU A 15 4.49 11.49 -6.31
N VAL A 16 3.18 11.49 -6.57
CA VAL A 16 2.37 10.27 -6.66
C VAL A 16 2.00 10.03 -8.12
N GLU A 17 2.58 8.98 -8.69
CA GLU A 17 2.39 8.53 -10.07
C GLU A 17 1.36 7.38 -10.10
N ARG A 18 0.41 7.43 -11.03
CA ARG A 18 -0.57 6.35 -11.28
C ARG A 18 -0.50 5.93 -12.75
N GLY A 19 0.33 4.96 -13.10
CA GLY A 19 0.47 4.51 -14.49
C GLY A 19 0.78 5.67 -15.45
N ALA A 20 -0.02 5.82 -16.51
CA ALA A 20 0.13 6.89 -17.52
C ALA A 20 -0.55 8.23 -17.15
N THR A 21 -1.06 8.37 -15.92
CA THR A 21 -1.72 9.60 -15.46
C THR A 21 -0.69 10.63 -15.00
N ALA A 22 -1.02 11.91 -15.09
CA ALA A 22 -0.15 12.99 -14.59
C ALA A 22 0.16 12.81 -13.09
N PRO A 23 1.42 13.01 -12.67
CA PRO A 23 1.81 12.85 -11.27
C PRO A 23 1.26 13.98 -10.40
N LEU A 24 0.85 13.65 -9.18
CA LEU A 24 0.43 14.63 -8.17
C LEU A 24 1.64 15.01 -7.31
N ARG A 25 1.93 16.31 -7.17
CA ARG A 25 3.04 16.82 -6.36
C ARG A 25 2.57 17.23 -4.96
N PHE A 26 3.37 16.89 -3.97
CA PHE A 26 3.16 17.17 -2.55
C PHE A 26 4.43 17.71 -1.92
N ASP A 27 4.30 18.57 -0.92
CA ASP A 27 5.45 19.15 -0.21
C ASP A 27 6.08 18.19 0.80
N ASN A 28 5.38 17.12 1.18
CA ASN A 28 5.88 16.14 2.14
C ASN A 28 5.38 14.71 1.85
N LEU A 29 6.15 13.73 2.32
CA LEU A 29 5.89 12.31 2.12
C LEU A 29 4.56 11.87 2.73
N GLU A 30 4.23 12.39 3.92
CA GLU A 30 3.01 11.99 4.63
C GLU A 30 1.75 12.33 3.82
N ALA A 31 1.70 13.52 3.23
CA ALA A 31 0.60 13.95 2.37
C ALA A 31 0.51 13.07 1.12
N ALA A 32 1.65 12.81 0.46
CA ALA A 32 1.71 11.94 -0.72
C ALA A 32 1.18 10.53 -0.41
N VAL A 33 1.61 9.97 0.72
CA VAL A 33 1.17 8.65 1.19
C VAL A 33 -0.32 8.64 1.51
N ARG A 34 -0.83 9.62 2.27
CA ARG A 34 -2.25 9.68 2.64
C ARG A 34 -3.14 9.74 1.40
N VAL A 35 -2.76 10.54 0.40
CA VAL A 35 -3.52 10.65 -0.84
C VAL A 35 -3.42 9.37 -1.66
N ALA A 36 -2.24 8.76 -1.78
CA ALA A 36 -2.08 7.49 -2.48
C ALA A 36 -2.92 6.37 -1.83
N ASP A 37 -2.98 6.32 -0.50
CA ASP A 37 -3.81 5.36 0.26
C ASP A 37 -5.31 5.60 0.03
N HIS A 38 -5.74 6.86 0.03
CA HIS A 38 -7.13 7.21 -0.26
C HIS A 38 -7.54 6.85 -1.70
N LEU A 39 -6.68 7.11 -2.68
CA LEU A 39 -6.89 6.74 -4.07
C LEU A 39 -6.90 5.21 -4.26
N ALA A 40 -6.04 4.50 -3.55
CA ALA A 40 -6.04 3.04 -3.50
C ALA A 40 -7.35 2.49 -2.93
N GLN A 41 -7.85 3.08 -1.85
CA GLN A 41 -9.11 2.68 -1.24
C GLN A 41 -10.29 2.93 -2.20
N SER A 42 -10.33 4.09 -2.85
CA SER A 42 -11.35 4.41 -3.85
C SER A 42 -11.28 3.45 -5.05
N ALA A 43 -10.08 3.12 -5.54
CA ALA A 43 -9.89 2.14 -6.61
C ALA A 43 -10.40 0.75 -6.17
N ALA A 44 -10.09 0.31 -4.95
CA ALA A 44 -10.58 -0.95 -4.41
C ALA A 44 -12.12 -1.03 -4.34
N MET A 45 -12.77 0.08 -3.93
CA MET A 45 -14.24 0.19 -3.92
C MET A 45 -14.85 0.10 -5.32
N ASN A 46 -14.13 0.55 -6.36
CA ASN A 46 -14.56 0.47 -7.75
C ASN A 46 -14.30 -0.90 -8.41
N GLY A 47 -13.78 -1.90 -7.67
CA GLY A 47 -13.47 -3.20 -8.26
C GLY A 47 -12.02 -3.34 -8.74
N ASP A 48 -11.15 -2.36 -8.48
CA ASP A 48 -9.75 -2.41 -8.91
C ASP A 48 -8.83 -3.08 -7.89
N THR A 49 -7.78 -3.70 -8.39
CA THR A 49 -6.70 -4.27 -7.58
C THR A 49 -5.45 -3.44 -7.76
N GLY A 50 -4.57 -3.41 -6.78
CA GLY A 50 -3.34 -2.65 -6.94
C GLY A 50 -2.42 -2.62 -5.76
N VAL A 51 -1.37 -1.81 -5.90
CA VAL A 51 -0.34 -1.63 -4.88
C VAL A 51 0.04 -0.16 -4.76
N VAL A 52 0.37 0.25 -3.54
CA VAL A 52 0.99 1.54 -3.23
C VAL A 52 2.44 1.26 -2.85
N ARG A 53 3.38 1.95 -3.50
CA ARG A 53 4.82 1.75 -3.30
C ARG A 53 5.51 3.09 -3.18
N VAL A 54 6.46 3.20 -2.26
CA VAL A 54 7.40 4.34 -2.21
C VAL A 54 8.65 3.91 -2.96
N ALA A 55 9.21 4.79 -3.79
CA ALA A 55 10.40 4.53 -4.57
C ALA A 55 11.57 4.23 -3.63
N GLY A 56 12.23 3.09 -3.86
CA GLY A 56 13.30 2.60 -2.98
C GLY A 56 12.81 1.77 -1.79
N GLU A 57 11.50 1.63 -1.57
CA GLU A 57 10.92 0.81 -0.50
C GLU A 57 10.14 -0.40 -1.06
N PRO A 58 9.99 -1.48 -0.26
CA PRO A 58 9.05 -2.55 -0.59
C PRO A 58 7.61 -2.02 -0.72
N ALA A 59 6.73 -2.82 -1.34
CA ALA A 59 5.33 -2.43 -1.49
C ALA A 59 4.70 -2.15 -0.13
N ARG A 60 4.23 -0.92 0.06
CA ARG A 60 3.70 -0.45 1.34
C ARG A 60 2.32 -1.01 1.63
N SER A 61 1.47 -1.06 0.60
CA SER A 61 0.10 -1.53 0.75
C SER A 61 -0.37 -2.21 -0.54
N THR A 62 -1.19 -3.24 -0.40
CA THR A 62 -1.85 -3.91 -1.54
C THR A 62 -3.34 -3.92 -1.30
N PHE A 63 -4.13 -3.53 -2.31
CA PHE A 63 -5.58 -3.43 -2.21
C PHE A 63 -6.26 -4.31 -3.26
N ARG A 64 -7.38 -4.91 -2.89
CA ARG A 64 -8.15 -5.82 -3.74
C ARG A 64 -9.66 -5.61 -3.51
N PRO A 65 -10.48 -5.75 -4.55
CA PRO A 65 -11.93 -5.67 -4.42
C PRO A 65 -12.46 -6.91 -3.72
N GLY A 66 -13.46 -6.75 -2.85
CA GLY A 66 -14.08 -7.86 -2.12
C GLY A 66 -13.23 -8.46 -1.00
N ALA A 67 -11.97 -8.03 -0.81
CA ALA A 67 -11.28 -8.25 0.46
C ALA A 67 -12.01 -7.39 1.50
N ALA A 68 -12.83 -8.03 2.34
CA ALA A 68 -13.55 -7.40 3.44
C ALA A 68 -12.57 -6.54 4.22
N HIS A 69 -12.62 -5.23 3.96
CA HIS A 69 -11.66 -4.21 4.41
C HIS A 69 -10.24 -4.75 4.42
N ALA A 70 -9.51 -4.57 3.32
CA ALA A 70 -8.05 -4.68 3.32
C ALA A 70 -7.56 -4.13 4.66
N SER A 71 -7.19 -5.05 5.56
CA SER A 71 -6.69 -4.70 6.86
C SER A 71 -5.67 -3.62 6.56
N ARG A 72 -5.74 -2.50 7.27
CA ARG A 72 -4.58 -1.63 7.38
C ARG A 72 -3.49 -2.52 7.98
N THR A 73 -2.85 -3.33 7.15
CA THR A 73 -1.63 -4.03 7.47
C THR A 73 -0.60 -2.92 7.38
N ARG A 74 -0.67 -2.00 8.35
CA ARG A 74 0.52 -1.38 8.88
C ARG A 74 1.44 -2.57 9.09
N PHE A 75 2.50 -2.63 8.29
CA PHE A 75 3.48 -3.68 8.41
C PHE A 75 4.01 -3.61 9.85
N ASP A 76 3.47 -4.49 10.69
CA ASP A 76 3.80 -4.62 12.10
C ASP A 76 4.69 -5.86 12.18
N PRO A 77 6.03 -5.69 12.17
CA PRO A 77 6.96 -6.82 12.14
C PRO A 77 6.79 -7.75 13.35
N GLU A 78 6.33 -7.22 14.48
CA GLU A 78 6.01 -8.02 15.66
C GLU A 78 4.76 -8.91 15.48
N ARG A 79 3.77 -8.44 14.72
CA ARG A 79 2.54 -9.19 14.47
C ARG A 79 2.75 -10.29 13.43
N ASP A 80 3.52 -10.02 12.37
CA ASP A 80 3.89 -11.03 11.36
C ASP A 80 4.77 -12.14 11.98
N GLY A 81 5.70 -11.76 12.86
CA GLY A 81 6.52 -12.72 13.61
C GLY A 81 5.71 -13.64 14.52
N ARG A 82 4.66 -13.11 15.17
CA ARG A 82 3.78 -13.90 16.03
C ARG A 82 2.82 -14.79 15.23
N GLU A 83 2.23 -14.31 14.14
CA GLU A 83 1.39 -15.13 13.25
C GLU A 83 2.18 -16.26 12.56
N ARG A 84 3.44 -16.03 12.20
CA ARG A 84 4.34 -17.10 11.72
C ARG A 84 4.63 -18.13 12.80
N ALA A 85 4.90 -17.69 14.03
CA ALA A 85 5.16 -18.60 15.14
C ALA A 85 3.93 -19.45 15.47
N GLU A 86 2.72 -18.88 15.41
CA GLU A 86 1.46 -19.61 15.64
C GLU A 86 1.15 -20.63 14.53
N ARG A 87 1.50 -20.34 13.27
CA ARG A 87 1.37 -21.30 12.15
C ARG A 87 2.42 -22.42 12.17
N LEU A 88 3.57 -22.18 12.80
CA LEU A 88 4.66 -23.15 12.94
C LEU A 88 4.61 -23.93 14.25
N ALA A 89 3.66 -23.65 15.14
CA ALA A 89 3.37 -24.50 16.29
C ALA A 89 2.78 -25.81 15.75
N PRO A 90 3.51 -26.94 15.77
CA PRO A 90 2.95 -28.20 15.32
C PRO A 90 1.77 -28.53 16.23
N MET A 91 0.63 -28.89 15.62
CA MET A 91 -0.43 -29.65 16.28
C MET A 91 0.23 -30.84 17.00
N ARG A 92 0.41 -30.71 18.30
CA ARG A 92 0.83 -31.80 19.16
C ARG A 92 -0.44 -32.48 19.63
N ILE A 93 -0.78 -33.55 18.91
CA ILE A 93 -1.71 -34.61 19.35
C ILE A 93 -1.14 -35.22 20.63
#